data_AF-A0A7Y5SPH6-F1
#
_entry.id   AF-A0A7Y5SPH6-F1
#
_cell.length_a   1.000
_cell.length_b   1.000
_cell.length_c   1.000
_cell.angle_alpha   90.00
_cell.angle_beta   90.00
_cell.angle_gamma   90.00
#
_symmetry.space_group_name_H-M   'P 1'
#
loop_
_entity.id
_entity.type
_entity.pdbx_description
1 polymer ?
#
loop_
_entity_poly.entity_id
_entity_poly.type
_entity_poly.pdbx_seq_one_letter_code
_entity_poly.pdbx_strand_id
1 'polypeptide(L)'
;MRRTTISATVLLAWAAAAAATETPAPAGAPGAGEQSNSRAPTTTVNPQSPSGLDYYSQGGVVVDGVAYFTANDVCRRPGTARNEENPCVAAIDLNTLQVIRRYPFSFTYDSSPLVYQTKDGLWLVIAHEHKRARTVAMNRDSGEVVWTSHSNQPGSMFFGYSYFLRPDGSRLIFMSAANGLHALSGETGKEAWCVSRRSSGGVTPCVDQRGGWIYYQCDGQLLKVRAGDGAVLKSTSVAKPSSCVSWNTVLINDSHGYLVATYWYGGNEWDGAIRVYDKDLALVWEKTGLPTGKKATLTYADGKLVTGSGNQWHARYQGDQWKYIAAYKVHSGEVAWKCDLSKHIYHCILNVPYFNGCFYAETQDDVSVMPGVTSKVFRIDGASGKLEEVLDFGHDISSCATSIIARGKLLSGDLIHDRLVVTRLAEDAQGDWPGPFGDPQLHHMAAPTEPGARIVPMRVEDPR
;
A
#
# COMPACT_ATOMS: atom_id res chain seq x y z
N MET A 1 -1.95 -20.54 60.21
CA MET A 1 -2.22 -21.96 59.90
C MET A 1 -3.71 -22.17 59.69
N ARG A 2 -4.16 -22.17 58.43
CA ARG A 2 -5.44 -22.75 58.00
C ARG A 2 -5.13 -23.52 56.73
N ARG A 3 -5.33 -24.84 56.77
CA ARG A 3 -5.12 -25.77 55.65
C ARG A 3 -6.38 -25.73 54.79
N THR A 4 -6.22 -25.45 53.50
CA THR A 4 -7.25 -25.69 52.49
C THR A 4 -6.78 -26.84 51.63
N THR A 5 -7.53 -27.93 51.68
CA THR A 5 -7.34 -29.17 50.92
C THR A 5 -7.81 -28.94 49.49
N ILE A 6 -6.94 -29.16 48.49
CA ILE A 6 -7.33 -29.27 47.08
C ILE A 6 -7.30 -30.75 46.72
N SER A 7 -8.44 -31.28 46.31
CA SER A 7 -8.61 -32.67 45.90
C SER A 7 -8.24 -32.84 44.43
N ALA A 8 -7.41 -33.84 44.15
CA ALA A 8 -6.94 -34.22 42.83
C ALA A 8 -7.72 -35.42 42.29
N THR A 9 -8.42 -35.26 41.16
CA THR A 9 -8.79 -36.30 40.15
C THR A 9 -9.46 -35.55 38.99
N VAL A 10 -9.28 -35.78 37.68
CA VAL A 10 -8.96 -36.96 36.86
C VAL A 10 -8.27 -36.46 35.56
N LEU A 11 -7.18 -37.11 35.15
CA LEU A 11 -6.64 -37.08 33.79
C LEU A 11 -7.60 -37.79 32.84
N LEU A 12 -8.01 -37.16 31.73
CA LEU A 12 -8.51 -37.87 30.56
C LEU A 12 -8.32 -37.06 29.27
N ALA A 13 -7.41 -37.59 28.46
CA ALA A 13 -7.29 -37.55 27.00
C ALA A 13 -8.04 -36.46 26.20
N TRP A 14 -7.28 -35.54 25.62
CA TRP A 14 -7.67 -34.81 24.41
C TRP A 14 -6.87 -35.35 23.22
N ALA A 15 -7.43 -36.34 22.55
CA ALA A 15 -7.04 -36.77 21.22
C ALA A 15 -8.29 -37.24 20.47
N ALA A 16 -8.92 -36.33 19.73
CA ALA A 16 -9.92 -36.63 18.71
C ALA A 16 -9.84 -35.49 17.67
N ALA A 17 -9.14 -35.73 16.57
CA ALA A 17 -9.75 -36.12 15.30
C ALA A 17 -10.34 -34.91 14.56
N ALA A 18 -9.44 -34.17 13.89
CA ALA A 18 -9.81 -33.40 12.71
C ALA A 18 -10.07 -34.38 11.56
N ALA A 19 -11.26 -34.97 11.54
CA ALA A 19 -11.80 -35.67 10.38
C ALA A 19 -12.67 -34.67 9.62
N ALA A 20 -12.18 -34.22 8.47
CA ALA A 20 -12.97 -33.52 7.49
C ALA A 20 -14.10 -34.45 7.02
N THR A 21 -15.34 -34.05 7.26
CA THR A 21 -16.49 -34.67 6.60
C THR A 21 -16.51 -34.21 5.15
N GLU A 22 -16.09 -35.08 4.24
CA GLU A 22 -16.35 -34.95 2.81
C GLU A 22 -17.86 -35.04 2.57
N THR A 23 -18.47 -33.92 2.20
CA THR A 23 -19.79 -33.91 1.57
C THR A 23 -19.68 -34.54 0.18
N PRO A 24 -20.52 -35.53 -0.17
CA PRO A 24 -20.50 -36.12 -1.51
C PRO A 24 -20.94 -35.10 -2.55
N ALA A 25 -20.21 -35.06 -3.66
CA ALA A 25 -20.53 -34.24 -4.82
C ALA A 25 -21.90 -34.64 -5.42
N PRO A 26 -22.78 -33.69 -5.78
CA PRO A 26 -24.01 -34.02 -6.48
C PRO A 26 -23.70 -34.58 -7.88
N ALA A 27 -24.47 -35.61 -8.24
CA ALA A 27 -24.40 -36.32 -9.52
C ALA A 27 -24.62 -35.38 -10.73
N GLY A 28 -23.95 -35.74 -11.82
CA GLY A 28 -23.72 -34.89 -12.98
C GLY A 28 -24.95 -34.39 -13.72
N ALA A 29 -24.88 -33.13 -14.13
CA ALA A 29 -25.73 -32.56 -15.17
C ALA A 29 -25.18 -32.93 -16.56
N PRO A 30 -26.05 -33.15 -17.57
CA PRO A 30 -25.64 -33.56 -18.91
C PRO A 30 -24.91 -32.43 -19.66
N GLY A 31 -23.96 -32.84 -20.51
CA GLY A 31 -22.95 -32.01 -21.15
C GLY A 31 -23.47 -30.76 -21.86
N ALA A 32 -22.96 -29.61 -21.45
CA ALA A 32 -22.96 -28.40 -22.24
C ALA A 32 -21.88 -28.53 -23.32
N GLY A 33 -22.30 -28.42 -24.58
CA GLY A 33 -21.41 -28.53 -25.75
C GLY A 33 -20.26 -27.54 -25.69
N GLU A 34 -19.09 -27.99 -26.15
CA GLU A 34 -17.94 -27.14 -26.48
C GLU A 34 -18.37 -26.10 -27.52
N GLN A 35 -18.73 -24.90 -27.05
CA GLN A 35 -18.66 -23.71 -27.88
C GLN A 35 -17.18 -23.33 -27.97
N SER A 36 -16.57 -23.67 -29.09
CA SER A 36 -15.25 -23.17 -29.47
C SER A 36 -15.35 -21.65 -29.64
N ASN A 37 -15.13 -20.93 -28.56
CA ASN A 37 -14.84 -19.50 -28.60
C ASN A 37 -13.49 -19.33 -29.29
N SER A 38 -13.50 -19.23 -30.61
CA SER A 38 -12.39 -18.72 -31.40
C SER A 38 -12.15 -17.26 -30.99
N ARG A 39 -11.41 -17.06 -29.89
CA ARG A 39 -10.91 -15.75 -29.50
C ARG A 39 -10.13 -15.20 -30.69
N ALA A 40 -10.59 -14.05 -31.19
CA ALA A 40 -9.90 -13.31 -32.23
C ALA A 40 -8.41 -13.17 -31.86
N PRO A 41 -7.50 -13.26 -32.84
CA PRO A 41 -6.07 -13.14 -32.59
C PRO A 41 -5.79 -11.84 -31.83
N THR A 42 -5.29 -11.98 -30.60
CA THR A 42 -4.84 -10.85 -29.79
C THR A 42 -3.61 -10.29 -30.45
N THR A 43 -3.71 -9.07 -30.96
CA THR A 43 -2.58 -8.40 -31.58
C THR A 43 -1.63 -7.98 -30.45
N THR A 44 -0.47 -8.61 -30.38
CA THR A 44 0.60 -8.25 -29.44
C THR A 44 1.23 -6.93 -29.89
N VAL A 45 0.56 -5.82 -29.62
CA VAL A 45 1.12 -4.49 -29.85
C VAL A 45 1.65 -4.00 -28.52
N ASN A 46 2.96 -3.72 -28.44
CA ASN A 46 3.52 -2.94 -27.34
C ASN A 46 2.83 -1.59 -27.38
N PRO A 47 1.92 -1.30 -26.45
CA PRO A 47 0.96 -0.25 -26.71
C PRO A 47 1.62 1.11 -26.51
N GLN A 48 1.75 1.84 -27.62
CA GLN A 48 2.20 3.22 -27.58
C GLN A 48 1.02 4.11 -27.18
N SER A 49 1.16 4.78 -26.05
CA SER A 49 0.25 5.82 -25.61
C SER A 49 0.75 7.17 -26.10
N PRO A 50 -0.08 7.98 -26.78
CA PRO A 50 0.25 9.37 -27.08
C PRO A 50 0.49 10.19 -25.80
N SER A 51 -0.24 9.89 -24.72
CA SER A 51 -0.15 10.61 -23.45
C SER A 51 0.93 10.11 -22.52
N GLY A 52 1.54 8.95 -22.78
CA GLY A 52 2.49 8.30 -21.88
C GLY A 52 1.90 7.75 -20.57
N LEU A 53 0.68 8.14 -20.20
CA LEU A 53 0.04 7.78 -18.93
C LEU A 53 -0.67 6.42 -18.98
N ASP A 54 -0.89 5.84 -20.16
CA ASP A 54 -1.57 4.56 -20.26
C ASP A 54 -0.66 3.39 -19.87
N TYR A 55 -1.29 2.30 -19.44
CA TYR A 55 -0.72 0.99 -19.09
C TYR A 55 0.04 0.92 -17.76
N TYR A 56 0.24 2.04 -17.05
CA TYR A 56 0.98 2.12 -15.80
C TYR A 56 0.07 2.53 -14.63
N SER A 57 -0.95 1.70 -14.38
CA SER A 57 -2.05 1.95 -13.43
C SER A 57 -1.78 1.51 -11.99
N GLN A 58 -0.58 1.02 -11.69
CA GLN A 58 -0.21 0.48 -10.37
C GLN A 58 0.89 1.32 -9.72
N GLY A 59 1.03 1.19 -8.40
CA GLY A 59 1.76 2.10 -7.52
C GLY A 59 3.09 2.64 -8.03
N GLY A 60 3.44 3.83 -7.55
CA GLY A 60 4.62 4.52 -8.03
C GLY A 60 5.48 5.17 -6.95
N VAL A 61 6.52 5.84 -7.42
CA VAL A 61 7.39 6.73 -6.64
C VAL A 61 7.77 7.91 -7.53
N VAL A 62 8.00 9.07 -6.93
CA VAL A 62 8.51 10.25 -7.66
C VAL A 62 9.90 10.59 -7.13
N VAL A 63 10.85 10.73 -8.05
CA VAL A 63 12.22 11.16 -7.77
C VAL A 63 12.65 12.15 -8.85
N ASP A 64 13.19 13.29 -8.45
CA ASP A 64 13.70 14.34 -9.34
C ASP A 64 12.68 14.79 -10.40
N GLY A 65 11.38 14.82 -10.06
CA GLY A 65 10.30 15.18 -10.96
C GLY A 65 9.95 14.11 -11.99
N VAL A 66 10.48 12.91 -11.83
CA VAL A 66 10.15 11.74 -12.64
C VAL A 66 9.32 10.77 -11.82
N ALA A 67 8.13 10.47 -12.31
CA ALA A 67 7.25 9.45 -11.76
C ALA A 67 7.59 8.07 -12.32
N TYR A 68 7.80 7.09 -11.44
CA TYR A 68 8.05 5.70 -11.78
C TYR A 68 6.84 4.88 -11.39
N PHE A 69 6.04 4.45 -12.36
CA PHE A 69 4.81 3.71 -12.10
C PHE A 69 4.91 2.29 -12.63
N THR A 70 4.37 1.35 -11.85
CA THR A 70 4.27 -0.02 -12.30
C THR A 70 2.96 -0.24 -13.04
N ALA A 71 2.93 -1.37 -13.71
CA ALA A 71 1.85 -1.74 -14.59
C ALA A 71 1.22 -3.03 -14.07
N ASN A 72 -0.09 -3.17 -14.23
CA ASN A 72 -0.80 -4.32 -13.65
C ASN A 72 -0.57 -5.60 -14.45
N ASP A 73 -0.68 -6.75 -13.80
CA ASP A 73 -0.58 -8.07 -14.44
C ASP A 73 -1.55 -8.29 -15.60
N VAL A 74 -2.70 -7.63 -15.53
CA VAL A 74 -3.77 -7.71 -16.51
C VAL A 74 -4.06 -6.32 -17.03
N CYS A 75 -3.99 -6.15 -18.35
CA CYS A 75 -4.55 -4.99 -19.01
C CYS A 75 -6.07 -5.18 -19.13
N ARG A 76 -6.85 -4.23 -18.59
CA ARG A 76 -8.32 -4.28 -18.70
C ARG A 76 -8.84 -3.67 -20.01
N ARG A 77 -7.97 -3.10 -20.84
CA ARG A 77 -8.37 -2.56 -22.14
C ARG A 77 -8.77 -3.70 -23.09
N PRO A 78 -9.92 -3.60 -23.77
CA PRO A 78 -10.35 -4.59 -24.74
C PRO A 78 -9.26 -4.86 -25.79
N GLY A 79 -9.02 -6.15 -26.08
CA GLY A 79 -8.06 -6.58 -27.12
C GLY A 79 -6.58 -6.50 -26.75
N THR A 80 -6.22 -5.95 -25.58
CA THR A 80 -4.82 -5.84 -25.14
C THR A 80 -4.50 -6.94 -24.14
N ALA A 81 -3.67 -7.90 -24.53
CA ALA A 81 -3.16 -8.92 -23.62
C ALA A 81 -1.78 -8.52 -23.08
N ARG A 82 -1.57 -8.67 -21.77
CA ARG A 82 -0.25 -8.49 -21.19
C ARG A 82 0.58 -9.76 -21.32
N ASN A 83 1.79 -9.65 -21.86
CA ASN A 83 2.78 -10.73 -21.89
C ASN A 83 4.10 -10.27 -21.24
N GLU A 84 5.09 -11.16 -21.20
CA GLU A 84 6.42 -10.85 -20.61
C GLU A 84 7.22 -9.79 -21.39
N GLU A 85 6.82 -9.48 -22.64
CA GLU A 85 7.48 -8.47 -23.46
C GLU A 85 7.02 -7.05 -23.12
N ASN A 86 5.88 -6.91 -22.44
CA ASN A 86 5.34 -5.61 -22.04
C ASN A 86 6.07 -5.09 -20.78
N PRO A 87 6.75 -3.93 -20.86
CA PRO A 87 7.51 -3.40 -19.74
C PRO A 87 6.60 -3.11 -18.54
N CYS A 88 6.99 -3.59 -17.36
CA CYS A 88 6.18 -3.46 -16.16
C CYS A 88 6.43 -2.18 -15.35
N VAL A 89 7.42 -1.36 -15.73
CA VAL A 89 7.64 -0.03 -15.12
C VAL A 89 7.94 1.01 -16.20
N ALA A 90 7.39 2.22 -16.05
CA ALA A 90 7.76 3.39 -16.85
C ALA A 90 8.19 4.56 -15.97
N ALA A 91 9.12 5.35 -16.51
CA ALA A 91 9.49 6.67 -16.02
C ALA A 91 8.76 7.75 -16.84
N ILE A 92 8.06 8.65 -16.16
CA ILE A 92 7.21 9.68 -16.73
C ILE A 92 7.70 11.04 -16.19
N ASP A 93 8.02 11.98 -17.08
CA ASP A 93 8.39 13.33 -16.67
C ASP A 93 7.14 14.10 -16.21
N LEU A 94 7.14 14.66 -15.00
CA LEU A 94 5.95 15.30 -14.41
C LEU A 94 5.63 16.70 -14.97
N ASN A 95 6.48 17.25 -15.83
CA ASN A 95 6.21 18.55 -16.47
C ASN A 95 5.49 18.37 -17.80
N THR A 96 5.91 17.36 -18.56
CA THR A 96 5.41 17.04 -19.90
C THR A 96 4.40 15.90 -19.90
N LEU A 97 4.36 15.12 -18.83
CA LEU A 97 3.61 13.87 -18.69
C LEU A 97 4.01 12.79 -19.70
N GLN A 98 5.17 12.94 -20.37
CA GLN A 98 5.65 11.99 -21.35
C GLN A 98 6.47 10.87 -20.73
N VAL A 99 6.33 9.66 -21.28
CA VAL A 99 7.21 8.53 -20.92
C VAL A 99 8.61 8.78 -21.48
N ILE A 100 9.57 8.93 -20.58
CA ILE A 100 10.99 9.13 -20.92
C ILE A 100 11.76 7.80 -20.98
N ARG A 101 11.27 6.75 -20.28
CA ARG A 101 11.88 5.41 -20.29
C ARG A 101 10.89 4.33 -19.88
N ARG A 102 11.13 3.12 -20.37
CA ARG A 102 10.45 1.89 -19.94
C ARG A 102 11.48 0.88 -19.47
N TYR A 103 11.15 0.14 -18.41
CA TYR A 103 12.00 -0.88 -17.82
C TYR A 103 11.34 -2.25 -18.02
N PRO A 104 12.04 -3.21 -18.65
CA PRO A 104 11.47 -4.51 -19.01
C PRO A 104 11.45 -5.49 -17.82
N PHE A 105 10.91 -5.06 -16.68
CA PHE A 105 10.61 -5.97 -15.58
C PHE A 105 9.55 -6.98 -16.03
N SER A 106 9.66 -8.21 -15.53
CA SER A 106 8.58 -9.19 -15.61
C SER A 106 7.39 -8.76 -14.73
N PHE A 107 6.38 -9.62 -14.61
CA PHE A 107 5.11 -9.34 -13.94
C PHE A 107 5.28 -8.79 -12.51
N THR A 108 4.88 -7.53 -12.35
CA THR A 108 4.75 -6.82 -11.08
C THR A 108 3.28 -6.75 -10.68
N TYR A 109 2.94 -7.11 -9.43
CA TYR A 109 1.55 -7.06 -8.96
C TYR A 109 1.43 -6.14 -7.75
N ASP A 110 0.50 -5.17 -7.82
CA ASP A 110 0.16 -4.20 -6.77
C ASP A 110 1.35 -3.44 -6.17
N SER A 111 2.46 -3.37 -6.90
CA SER A 111 3.75 -2.91 -6.40
C SER A 111 3.99 -1.44 -6.63
N SER A 112 4.76 -0.80 -5.76
CA SER A 112 5.51 0.40 -6.12
C SER A 112 6.99 0.06 -6.32
N PRO A 113 7.65 0.61 -7.36
CA PRO A 113 9.08 0.46 -7.50
C PRO A 113 9.80 1.30 -6.45
N LEU A 114 11.04 0.92 -6.14
CA LEU A 114 11.96 1.75 -5.34
C LEU A 114 12.98 2.38 -6.28
N VAL A 115 13.23 3.68 -6.12
CA VAL A 115 14.23 4.42 -6.89
C VAL A 115 15.17 5.15 -5.92
N TYR A 116 16.46 4.87 -6.01
CA TYR A 116 17.48 5.55 -5.20
C TYR A 116 18.86 5.49 -5.86
N GLN A 117 19.77 6.32 -5.35
CA GLN A 117 21.17 6.34 -5.74
C GLN A 117 22.03 5.50 -4.79
N THR A 118 22.71 4.48 -5.29
CA THR A 118 23.67 3.66 -4.55
C THR A 118 24.85 4.50 -4.04
N LYS A 119 25.65 3.93 -3.14
CA LYS A 119 26.78 4.65 -2.51
C LYS A 119 27.87 5.09 -3.49
N ASP A 120 27.99 4.44 -4.65
CA ASP A 120 28.91 4.80 -5.73
C ASP A 120 28.28 5.75 -6.77
N GLY A 121 27.06 6.22 -6.53
CA GLY A 121 26.40 7.23 -7.35
C GLY A 121 25.50 6.66 -8.47
N LEU A 122 25.41 5.34 -8.62
CA LEU A 122 24.55 4.71 -9.62
C LEU A 122 23.07 4.80 -9.20
N TRP A 123 22.22 5.30 -10.10
CA TRP A 123 20.78 5.30 -9.87
C TRP A 123 20.15 3.97 -10.26
N LEU A 124 19.36 3.40 -9.36
CA LEU A 124 18.65 2.15 -9.56
C LEU A 124 17.14 2.35 -9.55
N VAL A 125 16.45 1.63 -10.42
CA VAL A 125 15.00 1.34 -10.34
C VAL A 125 14.86 -0.13 -9.95
N ILE A 126 14.06 -0.41 -8.93
CA ILE A 126 13.93 -1.74 -8.32
C ILE A 126 12.46 -2.15 -8.27
N ALA A 127 12.15 -3.35 -8.74
CA ALA A 127 10.79 -3.88 -8.72
C ALA A 127 10.76 -5.38 -8.38
N HIS A 128 9.65 -5.81 -7.80
CA HIS A 128 9.42 -7.20 -7.42
C HIS A 128 8.71 -7.97 -8.54
N GLU A 129 9.35 -9.00 -9.07
CA GLU A 129 8.78 -9.90 -10.08
C GLU A 129 8.09 -11.07 -9.39
N HIS A 130 6.84 -10.86 -8.95
CA HIS A 130 6.15 -11.79 -8.04
C HIS A 130 5.99 -13.22 -8.59
N LYS A 131 5.76 -13.38 -9.90
CA LYS A 131 5.69 -14.72 -10.54
C LYS A 131 7.02 -15.46 -10.53
N ARG A 132 8.13 -14.74 -10.41
CA ARG A 132 9.49 -15.28 -10.32
C ARG A 132 10.04 -15.26 -8.89
N ALA A 133 9.22 -14.84 -7.93
CA ALA A 133 9.54 -14.76 -6.50
C ALA A 133 10.88 -14.07 -6.22
N ARG A 134 11.20 -13.00 -6.94
CA ARG A 134 12.51 -12.32 -6.90
C ARG A 134 12.39 -10.81 -7.10
N THR A 135 13.43 -10.10 -6.73
CA THR A 135 13.58 -8.66 -6.92
C THR A 135 14.68 -8.38 -7.93
N VAL A 136 14.46 -7.41 -8.82
CA VAL A 136 15.42 -7.01 -9.86
C VAL A 136 15.74 -5.53 -9.71
N ALA A 137 16.99 -5.16 -9.92
CA ALA A 137 17.40 -3.76 -10.07
C ALA A 137 17.91 -3.50 -11.48
N MET A 138 17.48 -2.38 -12.04
CA MET A 138 17.94 -1.87 -13.33
C MET A 138 18.55 -0.48 -13.14
N ASN A 139 19.55 -0.16 -13.94
CA ASN A 139 20.11 1.18 -14.01
C ASN A 139 19.01 2.14 -14.50
N ARG A 140 18.77 3.23 -13.78
CA ARG A 140 17.75 4.24 -14.10
C ARG A 140 17.97 4.88 -15.47
N ASP A 141 19.22 5.12 -15.83
CA ASP A 141 19.57 5.90 -17.01
C ASP A 141 19.78 5.04 -18.24
N SER A 142 20.18 3.76 -18.11
CA SER A 142 20.32 2.83 -19.25
C SER A 142 19.15 1.85 -19.39
N GLY A 143 18.49 1.47 -18.29
CA GLY A 143 17.50 0.39 -18.24
C GLY A 143 18.12 -1.02 -18.20
N GLU A 144 19.45 -1.12 -18.13
CA GLU A 144 20.14 -2.42 -18.05
C GLU A 144 20.02 -3.03 -16.66
N VAL A 145 19.90 -4.36 -16.60
CA VAL A 145 19.88 -5.09 -15.34
C VAL A 145 21.23 -4.97 -14.64
N VAL A 146 21.20 -4.51 -13.39
CA VAL A 146 22.39 -4.40 -12.54
C VAL A 146 22.52 -5.65 -11.66
N TRP A 147 21.41 -6.09 -11.05
CA TRP A 147 21.37 -7.32 -10.27
C TRP A 147 19.98 -7.94 -10.22
N THR A 148 19.93 -9.22 -9.86
CA THR A 148 18.70 -9.98 -9.61
C THR A 148 18.90 -10.81 -8.34
N SER A 149 17.95 -10.71 -7.40
CA SER A 149 18.00 -11.49 -6.16
C SER A 149 17.71 -12.97 -6.41
N HIS A 150 17.90 -13.79 -5.37
CA HIS A 150 17.39 -15.17 -5.36
C HIS A 150 15.87 -15.22 -5.49
N SER A 151 15.36 -16.31 -6.08
CA SER A 151 13.92 -16.61 -6.24
C SER A 151 13.32 -17.28 -5.00
N ASN A 152 13.43 -16.61 -3.84
CA ASN A 152 13.00 -17.12 -2.54
C ASN A 152 12.00 -16.20 -1.82
N GLN A 153 11.39 -15.28 -2.56
CA GLN A 153 10.47 -14.27 -2.05
C GLN A 153 9.05 -14.50 -2.59
N PRO A 154 8.33 -15.52 -2.09
CA PRO A 154 7.02 -15.91 -2.57
C PRO A 154 5.91 -14.92 -2.16
N GLY A 155 4.78 -15.01 -2.87
CA GLY A 155 3.57 -14.25 -2.60
C GLY A 155 3.24 -13.33 -3.76
N SER A 156 1.96 -13.16 -4.05
CA SER A 156 1.50 -12.24 -5.09
C SER A 156 1.38 -10.81 -4.57
N MET A 157 1.03 -10.63 -3.30
CA MET A 157 0.85 -9.31 -2.70
C MET A 157 2.20 -8.69 -2.33
N PHE A 158 2.57 -7.63 -3.05
CA PHE A 158 3.73 -6.81 -2.75
C PHE A 158 3.37 -5.35 -3.00
N PHE A 159 3.47 -4.50 -1.98
CA PHE A 159 3.01 -3.12 -2.06
C PHE A 159 4.16 -2.13 -2.21
N GLY A 160 5.36 -2.46 -1.74
CA GLY A 160 6.58 -1.71 -1.98
C GLY A 160 7.69 -2.06 -1.00
N TYR A 161 8.74 -1.27 -1.04
CA TYR A 161 9.95 -1.46 -0.24
C TYR A 161 10.07 -0.40 0.84
N SER A 162 10.75 -0.77 1.91
CA SER A 162 11.41 0.18 2.82
C SER A 162 12.91 -0.05 2.76
N TYR A 163 13.72 0.86 3.28
CA TYR A 163 15.17 0.62 3.34
C TYR A 163 15.79 1.14 4.63
N PHE A 164 17.01 0.70 4.93
CA PHE A 164 17.87 1.23 5.97
C PHE A 164 19.20 1.67 5.37
N LEU A 165 19.57 2.93 5.56
CA LEU A 165 20.87 3.46 5.19
C LEU A 165 21.90 3.12 6.27
N ARG A 166 22.88 2.27 5.91
CA ARG A 166 23.96 1.88 6.81
C ARG A 166 24.99 3.02 6.93
N PRO A 167 25.79 3.04 8.02
CA PRO A 167 26.83 4.05 8.21
C PRO A 167 27.88 4.13 7.09
N ASP A 168 28.07 3.06 6.32
CA ASP A 168 28.98 3.02 5.17
C ASP A 168 28.34 3.54 3.86
N GLY A 169 27.13 4.12 3.94
CA GLY A 169 26.37 4.67 2.81
C GLY A 169 25.62 3.63 1.98
N SER A 170 25.79 2.34 2.26
CA SER A 170 25.08 1.27 1.56
C SER A 170 23.66 1.07 2.12
N ARG A 171 22.75 0.47 1.35
CA ARG A 171 21.36 0.25 1.78
C ARG A 171 21.05 -1.23 2.01
N LEU A 172 20.24 -1.49 3.02
CA LEU A 172 19.45 -2.72 3.09
C LEU A 172 18.03 -2.39 2.65
N ILE A 173 17.51 -3.14 1.69
CA ILE A 173 16.14 -3.02 1.18
C ILE A 173 15.29 -4.10 1.85
N PHE A 174 14.15 -3.70 2.38
CA PHE A 174 13.23 -4.59 3.09
C PHE A 174 12.01 -4.89 2.26
N MET A 175 11.64 -6.17 2.25
CA MET A 175 10.47 -6.65 1.55
C MET A 175 9.75 -7.71 2.38
N SER A 176 8.45 -7.51 2.61
CA SER A 176 7.60 -8.54 3.20
C SER A 176 7.06 -9.47 2.12
N ALA A 177 7.55 -10.69 2.10
CA ALA A 177 7.03 -11.81 1.31
C ALA A 177 6.09 -12.67 2.16
N ALA A 178 5.46 -13.69 1.57
CA ALA A 178 4.54 -14.60 2.27
C ALA A 178 5.24 -15.48 3.33
N ASN A 179 6.55 -15.65 3.22
CA ASN A 179 7.41 -16.42 4.14
C ASN A 179 8.20 -15.53 5.14
N GLY A 180 8.03 -14.21 5.11
CA GLY A 180 8.58 -13.32 6.13
C GLY A 180 9.14 -12.02 5.59
N LEU A 181 9.96 -11.37 6.42
CA LEU A 181 10.64 -10.13 6.07
C LEU A 181 12.06 -10.44 5.56
N HIS A 182 12.33 -10.08 4.31
CA HIS A 182 13.64 -10.21 3.69
C HIS A 182 14.38 -8.88 3.74
N ALA A 183 15.68 -8.93 4.03
CA ALA A 183 16.59 -7.82 3.81
C ALA A 183 17.57 -8.16 2.71
N LEU A 184 17.54 -7.36 1.65
CA LEU A 184 18.43 -7.48 0.51
C LEU A 184 19.49 -6.37 0.56
N SER A 185 20.72 -6.69 0.21
CA SER A 185 21.73 -5.68 -0.08
C SER A 185 21.28 -4.86 -1.29
N GLY A 186 21.08 -3.56 -1.13
CA GLY A 186 20.72 -2.67 -2.22
C GLY A 186 21.74 -2.64 -3.37
N GLU A 187 22.98 -2.95 -3.03
CA GLU A 187 24.10 -2.86 -3.97
C GLU A 187 24.27 -4.14 -4.82
N THR A 188 23.71 -5.27 -4.38
CA THR A 188 24.02 -6.57 -4.99
C THR A 188 22.81 -7.49 -5.16
N GLY A 189 21.66 -7.15 -4.57
CA GLY A 189 20.47 -8.00 -4.54
C GLY A 189 20.60 -9.25 -3.68
N LYS A 190 21.76 -9.50 -3.05
CA LYS A 190 21.96 -10.66 -2.18
C LYS A 190 21.19 -10.49 -0.88
N GLU A 191 20.55 -11.56 -0.42
CA GLU A 191 19.91 -11.58 0.89
C GLU A 191 20.96 -11.48 1.99
N ALA A 192 20.82 -10.47 2.85
CA ALA A 192 21.65 -10.27 4.01
C ALA A 192 21.12 -11.09 5.20
N TRP A 193 19.80 -11.11 5.38
CA TRP A 193 19.09 -11.88 6.40
C TRP A 193 17.60 -11.99 6.05
N CYS A 194 16.91 -12.93 6.70
CA CYS A 194 15.45 -13.10 6.60
C CYS A 194 14.86 -13.39 8.00
N VAL A 195 13.77 -12.71 8.35
CA VAL A 195 12.96 -13.04 9.53
C VAL A 195 11.77 -13.89 9.07
N SER A 196 11.91 -15.20 9.17
CA SER A 196 10.88 -16.13 8.71
C SER A 196 9.62 -16.08 9.55
N ARG A 197 8.50 -15.73 8.92
CA ARG A 197 7.16 -15.69 9.52
C ARG A 197 6.15 -16.02 8.43
N ARG A 198 5.10 -16.76 8.79
CA ARG A 198 3.94 -16.82 7.90
C ARG A 198 3.33 -15.43 7.82
N SER A 199 3.20 -14.91 6.61
CA SER A 199 2.62 -13.61 6.34
C SER A 199 1.71 -13.69 5.12
N SER A 200 0.74 -12.79 5.03
CA SER A 200 -0.01 -12.55 3.80
C SER A 200 0.90 -11.98 2.68
N GLY A 201 2.04 -11.39 3.04
CA GLY A 201 2.90 -10.63 2.15
C GLY A 201 2.44 -9.17 2.01
N GLY A 202 3.33 -8.31 1.50
CA GLY A 202 2.97 -6.95 1.11
C GLY A 202 2.79 -5.94 2.25
N VAL A 203 3.00 -6.32 3.51
CA VAL A 203 3.14 -5.30 4.57
C VAL A 203 4.43 -4.54 4.34
N THR A 204 4.34 -3.22 4.18
CA THR A 204 5.54 -2.36 4.13
C THR A 204 5.91 -1.99 5.57
N PRO A 205 7.08 -2.43 6.09
CA PRO A 205 7.48 -2.12 7.45
C PRO A 205 7.92 -0.66 7.57
N CYS A 206 7.81 -0.02 8.74
CA CYS A 206 8.46 1.27 8.95
C CYS A 206 9.86 1.10 9.54
N VAL A 207 10.78 2.03 9.24
CA VAL A 207 12.20 1.92 9.61
C VAL A 207 12.68 3.18 10.31
N ASP A 208 13.05 3.07 11.58
CA ASP A 208 13.80 4.12 12.25
C ASP A 208 15.25 4.11 11.78
N GLN A 209 15.63 5.00 10.84
CA GLN A 209 17.02 5.13 10.39
C GLN A 209 17.99 5.54 11.50
N ARG A 210 17.53 6.26 12.54
CA ARG A 210 18.41 6.77 13.61
C ARG A 210 18.71 5.64 14.60
N GLY A 211 17.67 4.91 15.03
CA GLY A 211 17.82 3.76 15.92
C GLY A 211 18.29 2.48 15.22
N GLY A 212 18.16 2.40 13.90
CA GLY A 212 18.43 1.18 13.14
C GLY A 212 17.43 0.07 13.44
N TRP A 213 16.15 0.44 13.60
CA TRP A 213 15.08 -0.49 13.96
C TRP A 213 14.02 -0.55 12.86
N ILE A 214 13.39 -1.71 12.74
CA ILE A 214 12.28 -1.97 11.84
C ILE A 214 11.09 -2.37 12.70
N TYR A 215 9.93 -1.79 12.43
CA TYR A 215 8.67 -2.26 12.96
C TYR A 215 7.90 -2.98 11.88
N TYR A 216 7.66 -4.28 12.08
CA TYR A 216 7.12 -5.18 11.07
C TYR A 216 5.85 -5.85 11.58
N GLN A 217 4.72 -5.56 10.93
CA GLN A 217 3.47 -6.29 11.15
C GLN A 217 3.47 -7.60 10.35
N CYS A 218 3.07 -8.67 11.00
CA CYS A 218 2.59 -9.89 10.35
C CYS A 218 1.29 -10.32 11.06
N ASP A 219 0.51 -11.20 10.44
CA ASP A 219 -0.80 -11.55 11.00
C ASP A 219 -0.70 -12.03 12.46
N GLY A 220 -1.42 -11.35 13.37
CA GLY A 220 -1.41 -11.68 14.80
C GLY A 220 -0.20 -11.17 15.60
N GLN A 221 0.75 -10.44 15.00
CA GLN A 221 1.99 -10.10 15.66
C GLN A 221 2.62 -8.79 15.14
N LEU A 222 3.20 -8.01 16.05
CA LEU A 222 4.07 -6.87 15.73
C LEU A 222 5.48 -7.14 16.26
N LEU A 223 6.48 -6.90 15.40
CA LEU A 223 7.89 -7.15 15.69
C LEU A 223 8.69 -5.86 15.69
N LYS A 224 9.68 -5.78 16.59
CA LYS A 224 10.78 -4.81 16.55
C LYS A 224 12.04 -5.58 16.18
N VAL A 225 12.57 -5.29 14.99
CA VAL A 225 13.70 -6.01 14.40
C VAL A 225 14.87 -5.03 14.26
N ARG A 226 16.09 -5.49 14.55
CA ARG A 226 17.28 -4.69 14.28
C ARG A 226 17.59 -4.74 12.78
N ALA A 227 17.69 -3.57 12.15
CA ALA A 227 17.83 -3.45 10.70
C ALA A 227 19.14 -4.06 10.17
N GLY A 228 20.22 -4.00 10.94
CA GLY A 228 21.54 -4.46 10.49
C GLY A 228 21.66 -5.98 10.32
N ASP A 229 21.01 -6.76 11.17
CA ASP A 229 21.25 -8.21 11.28
C ASP A 229 19.96 -9.06 11.34
N GLY A 230 18.78 -8.44 11.35
CA GLY A 230 17.50 -9.16 11.41
C GLY A 230 17.15 -9.70 12.80
N ALA A 231 17.90 -9.36 13.85
CA ALA A 231 17.61 -9.82 15.20
C ALA A 231 16.25 -9.29 15.68
N VAL A 232 15.35 -10.20 16.06
CA VAL A 232 14.07 -9.82 16.68
C VAL A 232 14.33 -9.41 18.13
N LEU A 233 14.27 -8.11 18.39
CA LEU A 233 14.53 -7.53 19.72
C LEU A 233 13.30 -7.64 20.63
N LYS A 234 12.12 -7.51 20.05
CA LYS A 234 10.84 -7.59 20.77
C LYS A 234 9.76 -8.09 19.83
N SER A 235 8.78 -8.75 20.43
CA SER A 235 7.53 -9.09 19.78
C SER A 235 6.36 -8.88 20.74
N THR A 236 5.22 -8.48 20.20
CA THR A 236 3.93 -8.53 20.88
C THR A 236 2.91 -9.27 20.03
N SER A 237 2.07 -10.08 20.67
CA SER A 237 0.88 -10.66 20.04
C SER A 237 -0.21 -9.60 19.89
N VAL A 238 -1.03 -9.74 18.87
CA VAL A 238 -2.12 -8.82 18.54
C VAL A 238 -3.43 -9.61 18.50
N ALA A 239 -4.37 -9.21 19.35
CA ALA A 239 -5.71 -9.80 19.37
C ALA A 239 -6.49 -9.45 18.10
N LYS A 240 -7.49 -10.27 17.76
CA LYS A 240 -8.39 -9.97 16.65
C LYS A 240 -9.07 -8.59 16.84
N PRO A 241 -9.28 -7.81 15.77
CA PRO A 241 -8.81 -8.03 14.40
C PRO A 241 -7.29 -7.92 14.30
N SER A 242 -6.67 -8.83 13.56
CA SER A 242 -5.21 -9.01 13.57
C SER A 242 -4.62 -9.38 12.22
N SER A 243 -5.41 -9.30 11.14
CA SER A 243 -4.89 -9.46 9.79
C SER A 243 -4.24 -8.16 9.34
N CYS A 244 -3.20 -8.25 8.52
CA CYS A 244 -2.49 -7.09 7.99
C CYS A 244 -2.11 -7.31 6.52
N VAL A 245 -2.03 -6.21 5.79
CA VAL A 245 -1.61 -6.10 4.40
C VAL A 245 -1.36 -4.60 4.16
N SER A 246 -0.61 -4.25 3.11
CA SER A 246 -0.47 -2.86 2.67
C SER A 246 0.29 -1.96 3.68
N TRP A 247 0.13 -0.64 3.57
CA TRP A 247 0.92 0.38 4.28
C TRP A 247 0.33 0.75 5.63
N ASN A 248 0.43 -0.19 6.57
CA ASN A 248 -0.29 -0.07 7.83
C ASN A 248 0.57 0.25 9.03
N THR A 249 1.91 0.27 8.91
CA THR A 249 2.81 0.59 10.03
C THR A 249 3.39 1.99 9.85
N VAL A 250 3.11 2.88 10.80
CA VAL A 250 3.57 4.27 10.80
C VAL A 250 4.46 4.51 12.01
N LEU A 251 5.65 5.06 11.77
CA LEU A 251 6.52 5.55 12.84
C LEU A 251 6.23 7.02 13.09
N ILE A 252 5.92 7.37 14.33
CA ILE A 252 5.87 8.76 14.81
C ILE A 252 7.12 8.95 15.66
N ASN A 253 8.00 9.86 15.25
CA ASN A 253 9.23 10.20 15.97
C ASN A 253 9.50 11.71 15.85
N ASP A 254 8.56 12.50 16.36
CA ASP A 254 8.56 13.96 16.31
C ASP A 254 8.21 14.58 17.68
N SER A 255 7.72 15.82 17.70
CA SER A 255 7.30 16.48 18.94
C SER A 255 6.13 15.80 19.68
N HIS A 256 5.42 14.88 19.03
CA HIS A 256 4.40 14.00 19.59
C HIS A 256 5.00 12.67 20.09
N GLY A 257 6.32 12.61 20.29
CA GLY A 257 7.01 11.50 20.91
C GLY A 257 7.35 10.37 19.95
N TYR A 258 7.71 9.22 20.55
CA TYR A 258 8.12 8.03 19.83
C TYR A 258 7.02 6.97 19.93
N LEU A 259 6.22 6.83 18.86
CA LEU A 259 5.09 5.93 18.78
C LEU A 259 5.12 5.11 17.48
N VAL A 260 4.52 3.93 17.52
CA VAL A 260 4.32 3.07 16.36
C VAL A 260 2.83 2.82 16.22
N ALA A 261 2.23 3.40 15.18
CA ALA A 261 0.82 3.23 14.88
C ALA A 261 0.62 2.14 13.84
N THR A 262 -0.43 1.33 14.03
CA THR A 262 -0.74 0.20 13.17
C THR A 262 -2.22 0.13 12.84
N TYR A 263 -2.55 -0.26 11.61
CA TYR A 263 -3.92 -0.63 11.22
C TYR A 263 -4.06 -2.13 11.02
N TRP A 264 -5.17 -2.69 11.52
CA TRP A 264 -5.48 -4.12 11.48
C TRP A 264 -6.87 -4.38 10.92
N TYR A 265 -6.97 -5.44 10.13
CA TYR A 265 -8.20 -5.84 9.46
C TYR A 265 -8.83 -7.06 10.12
N GLY A 266 -10.16 -7.06 10.13
CA GLY A 266 -11.00 -8.16 10.55
C GLY A 266 -11.76 -8.80 9.39
N GLY A 267 -12.72 -9.65 9.72
CA GLY A 267 -13.54 -10.36 8.73
C GLY A 267 -14.84 -9.64 8.37
N ASN A 268 -15.36 -8.82 9.28
CA ASN A 268 -16.66 -8.15 9.17
C ASN A 268 -16.51 -6.67 8.81
N GLU A 269 -17.60 -6.02 8.43
CA GLU A 269 -17.66 -4.59 8.09
C GLU A 269 -17.14 -3.66 9.21
N TRP A 270 -17.42 -3.97 10.47
CA TRP A 270 -17.03 -3.13 11.62
C TRP A 270 -16.00 -3.84 12.49
N ASP A 271 -14.93 -4.33 11.86
CA ASP A 271 -13.91 -5.17 12.49
C ASP A 271 -12.50 -4.66 12.14
N GLY A 272 -12.36 -3.36 11.88
CA GLY A 272 -11.06 -2.69 11.78
C GLY A 272 -10.54 -2.24 13.14
N ALA A 273 -9.22 -2.11 13.28
CA ALA A 273 -8.63 -1.51 14.47
C ALA A 273 -7.37 -0.67 14.18
N ILE A 274 -7.25 0.46 14.89
CA ILE A 274 -6.00 1.19 15.04
C ILE A 274 -5.40 0.81 16.39
N ARG A 275 -4.10 0.53 16.42
CA ARG A 275 -3.33 0.29 17.65
C ARG A 275 -2.06 1.10 17.64
N VAL A 276 -1.80 1.79 18.75
CA VAL A 276 -0.60 2.60 18.93
C VAL A 276 0.23 2.02 20.06
N TYR A 277 1.51 1.83 19.78
CA TYR A 277 2.50 1.29 20.68
C TYR A 277 3.58 2.32 20.97
N ASP A 278 4.27 2.16 22.10
CA ASP A 278 5.52 2.88 22.35
C ASP A 278 6.70 2.24 21.59
N LYS A 279 7.89 2.82 21.76
CA LYS A 279 9.13 2.33 21.14
C LYS A 279 9.48 0.87 21.46
N ASP A 280 8.97 0.32 22.56
CA ASP A 280 9.26 -1.02 23.08
C ASP A 280 8.07 -1.98 22.92
N LEU A 281 7.13 -1.61 22.06
CA LEU A 281 5.92 -2.35 21.71
C LEU A 281 4.94 -2.56 22.87
N ALA A 282 4.97 -1.70 23.89
CA ALA A 282 3.87 -1.64 24.86
C ALA A 282 2.68 -0.91 24.22
N LEU A 283 1.49 -1.50 24.32
CA LEU A 283 0.26 -0.89 23.81
C LEU A 283 -0.05 0.38 24.62
N VAL A 284 -0.13 1.52 23.94
CA VAL A 284 -0.51 2.82 24.52
C VAL A 284 -2.03 2.95 24.50
N TRP A 285 -2.64 2.72 23.34
CA TRP A 285 -4.09 2.70 23.18
C TRP A 285 -4.51 1.90 21.95
N GLU A 286 -5.78 1.48 21.93
CA GLU A 286 -6.41 0.89 20.75
C GLU A 286 -7.80 1.45 20.50
N LYS A 287 -8.20 1.44 19.23
CA LYS A 287 -9.55 1.77 18.76
C LYS A 287 -10.02 0.64 17.84
N THR A 288 -10.99 -0.13 18.30
CA THR A 288 -11.61 -1.24 17.56
C THR A 288 -13.01 -0.85 17.07
N GLY A 289 -13.64 -1.72 16.28
CA GLY A 289 -14.98 -1.48 15.73
C GLY A 289 -14.99 -0.41 14.65
N LEU A 290 -13.86 -0.24 13.95
CA LEU A 290 -13.75 0.68 12.83
C LEU A 290 -14.28 0.02 11.55
N PRO A 291 -14.72 0.80 10.55
CA PRO A 291 -14.99 0.29 9.22
C PRO A 291 -13.75 -0.47 8.69
N THR A 292 -13.91 -1.75 8.39
CA THR A 292 -12.92 -2.56 7.69
C THR A 292 -12.80 -2.09 6.25
N GLY A 293 -11.86 -1.19 5.96
CA GLY A 293 -11.36 -0.99 4.61
C GLY A 293 -10.16 -1.86 4.40
N LYS A 294 -10.29 -3.04 3.78
CA LYS A 294 -9.10 -3.82 3.43
C LYS A 294 -8.23 -3.00 2.48
N LYS A 295 -6.95 -2.82 2.83
CA LYS A 295 -5.98 -1.85 2.24
C LYS A 295 -6.15 -0.39 2.66
N ALA A 296 -7.05 -0.06 3.59
CA ALA A 296 -7.10 1.27 4.16
C ALA A 296 -5.77 1.56 4.87
N THR A 297 -5.08 2.59 4.41
CA THR A 297 -3.82 3.03 4.99
C THR A 297 -4.06 3.96 6.16
N LEU A 298 -3.07 4.02 7.04
CA LEU A 298 -3.04 4.95 8.15
C LEU A 298 -2.12 6.11 7.77
N THR A 299 -2.66 7.32 7.74
CA THR A 299 -1.89 8.54 7.49
C THR A 299 -1.62 9.24 8.81
N TYR A 300 -0.39 9.72 9.01
CA TYR A 300 -0.04 10.55 10.16
C TYR A 300 0.34 11.96 9.71
N ALA A 301 -0.30 12.98 10.30
CA ALA A 301 0.10 14.37 10.14
C ALA A 301 -0.34 15.19 11.36
N ASP A 302 0.53 16.09 11.84
CA ASP A 302 0.22 17.08 12.89
C ASP A 302 -0.47 16.48 14.12
N GLY A 303 0.11 15.41 14.67
CA GLY A 303 -0.40 14.73 15.87
C GLY A 303 -1.68 13.91 15.65
N LYS A 304 -2.10 13.68 14.39
CA LYS A 304 -3.34 12.97 14.05
C LYS A 304 -3.06 11.76 13.18
N LEU A 305 -3.73 10.66 13.51
CA LEU A 305 -3.84 9.47 12.68
C LEU A 305 -5.16 9.55 11.90
N VAL A 306 -5.11 9.46 10.57
CA VAL A 306 -6.26 9.60 9.68
C VAL A 306 -6.42 8.33 8.87
N THR A 307 -7.66 7.88 8.73
CA THR A 307 -8.02 6.71 7.93
C THR A 307 -9.32 6.95 7.19
N GLY A 308 -9.42 6.37 5.99
CA GLY A 308 -10.63 6.33 5.20
C GLY A 308 -11.61 5.27 5.69
N SER A 309 -12.73 5.13 4.97
CA SER A 309 -13.78 4.18 5.30
C SER A 309 -14.24 3.39 4.08
N GLY A 310 -15.11 2.40 4.31
CA GLY A 310 -15.64 1.53 3.26
C GLY A 310 -14.82 0.27 3.12
N ASN A 311 -15.14 -0.58 2.15
CA ASN A 311 -14.50 -1.89 1.98
C ASN A 311 -14.61 -2.34 0.54
N GLN A 312 -13.47 -2.59 -0.11
CA GLN A 312 -13.49 -3.09 -1.48
C GLN A 312 -13.68 -4.61 -1.55
N TRP A 313 -13.33 -5.37 -0.51
CA TRP A 313 -13.04 -6.82 -0.63
C TRP A 313 -13.93 -7.75 0.21
N HIS A 314 -14.72 -7.23 1.16
CA HIS A 314 -15.65 -8.05 1.94
C HIS A 314 -17.09 -7.52 1.85
N ALA A 315 -17.91 -7.84 2.86
CA ALA A 315 -19.33 -7.57 2.90
C ALA A 315 -19.64 -6.07 2.71
N ARG A 316 -20.78 -5.83 2.06
CA ARG A 316 -21.28 -4.49 1.75
C ARG A 316 -21.86 -3.85 3.00
N TYR A 317 -21.31 -2.72 3.41
CA TYR A 317 -21.91 -1.93 4.48
C TYR A 317 -23.38 -1.61 4.19
N GLN A 318 -24.20 -1.79 5.22
CA GLN A 318 -25.57 -1.31 5.21
C GLN A 318 -25.65 0.12 5.76
N GLY A 319 -26.46 0.96 5.11
CA GLY A 319 -26.65 2.36 5.48
C GLY A 319 -25.42 3.24 5.21
N ASP A 320 -25.41 4.44 5.81
CA ASP A 320 -24.39 5.47 5.53
C ASP A 320 -23.48 5.80 6.73
N GLN A 321 -23.64 5.12 7.87
CA GLN A 321 -22.90 5.43 9.10
C GLN A 321 -21.39 5.23 8.99
N TRP A 322 -20.97 4.38 8.05
CA TRP A 322 -19.57 4.11 7.73
C TRP A 322 -18.96 5.17 6.84
N LYS A 323 -19.75 6.03 6.17
CA LYS A 323 -19.24 6.95 5.16
C LYS A 323 -18.60 8.19 5.78
N TYR A 324 -17.33 8.09 6.15
CA TYR A 324 -16.61 9.19 6.77
C TYR A 324 -15.11 9.05 6.67
N ILE A 325 -14.41 10.16 6.85
CA ILE A 325 -12.98 10.16 7.20
C ILE A 325 -12.86 10.62 8.64
N ALA A 326 -12.04 9.96 9.43
CA ALA A 326 -11.84 10.33 10.84
C ALA A 326 -10.36 10.52 11.15
N ALA A 327 -10.09 11.55 11.95
CA ALA A 327 -8.80 11.76 12.57
C ALA A 327 -8.86 11.42 14.05
N TYR A 328 -7.81 10.78 14.54
CA TYR A 328 -7.63 10.39 15.93
C TYR A 328 -6.37 11.04 16.47
N LYS A 329 -6.43 11.62 17.67
CA LYS A 329 -5.23 12.15 18.33
C LYS A 329 -4.25 11.02 18.60
N VAL A 330 -3.00 11.17 18.16
CA VAL A 330 -2.00 10.08 18.20
C VAL A 330 -1.69 9.59 19.63
N HIS A 331 -1.88 10.41 20.65
CA HIS A 331 -1.58 10.05 22.04
C HIS A 331 -2.72 9.37 22.80
N SER A 332 -3.98 9.61 22.40
CA SER A 332 -5.14 9.18 23.20
C SER A 332 -6.14 8.34 22.42
N GLY A 333 -6.08 8.34 21.08
CA GLY A 333 -7.09 7.71 20.24
C GLY A 333 -8.45 8.42 20.25
N GLU A 334 -8.55 9.59 20.89
CA GLU A 334 -9.75 10.43 20.83
C GLU A 334 -9.98 10.92 19.40
N VAL A 335 -11.24 10.93 18.96
CA VAL A 335 -11.61 11.52 17.68
C VAL A 335 -11.33 13.02 17.73
N ALA A 336 -10.39 13.49 16.90
CA ALA A 336 -10.09 14.90 16.75
C ALA A 336 -11.16 15.58 15.88
N TRP A 337 -11.54 14.92 14.78
CA TRP A 337 -12.64 15.33 13.92
C TRP A 337 -13.15 14.14 13.09
N LYS A 338 -14.34 14.29 12.53
CA LYS A 338 -14.97 13.33 11.62
C LYS A 338 -15.60 14.10 10.45
N CYS A 339 -15.10 13.89 9.25
CA CYS A 339 -15.66 14.43 8.02
C CYS A 339 -16.81 13.51 7.56
N ASP A 340 -18.05 13.99 7.64
CA ASP A 340 -19.23 13.26 7.16
C ASP A 340 -19.28 13.27 5.63
N LEU A 341 -19.31 12.07 5.03
CA LEU A 341 -19.39 11.85 3.59
C LEU A 341 -20.66 11.09 3.20
N SER A 342 -21.66 11.01 4.08
CA SER A 342 -22.92 10.26 3.86
C SER A 342 -23.68 10.67 2.60
N LYS A 343 -23.55 11.93 2.17
CA LYS A 343 -24.16 12.47 0.94
C LYS A 343 -23.48 12.01 -0.35
N HIS A 344 -22.30 11.39 -0.25
CA HIS A 344 -21.55 10.90 -1.39
C HIS A 344 -21.74 9.40 -1.57
N ILE A 345 -21.88 8.98 -2.81
CA ILE A 345 -21.93 7.57 -3.18
C ILE A 345 -20.49 7.16 -3.49
N TYR A 346 -20.00 6.16 -2.77
CA TYR A 346 -18.71 5.52 -3.03
C TYR A 346 -18.66 4.13 -2.39
N HIS A 347 -17.69 3.30 -2.79
CA HIS A 347 -17.47 1.98 -2.20
C HIS A 347 -16.44 1.98 -1.06
N CYS A 348 -15.29 2.62 -1.28
CA CYS A 348 -14.26 2.77 -0.26
C CYS A 348 -13.34 3.96 -0.51
N ILE A 349 -12.59 4.33 0.53
CA ILE A 349 -11.47 5.27 0.50
C ILE A 349 -10.28 4.52 1.11
N LEU A 350 -9.37 4.05 0.25
CA LEU A 350 -8.20 3.28 0.70
C LEU A 350 -7.10 4.18 1.25
N ASN A 351 -6.93 5.36 0.68
CA ASN A 351 -5.80 6.23 0.95
C ASN A 351 -6.25 7.66 1.22
N VAL A 352 -5.56 8.31 2.14
CA VAL A 352 -5.85 9.68 2.56
C VAL A 352 -4.56 10.49 2.65
N PRO A 353 -3.78 10.67 1.55
CA PRO A 353 -2.55 11.44 1.60
C PRO A 353 -2.76 12.87 2.12
N TYR A 354 -1.77 13.39 2.84
CA TYR A 354 -1.71 14.73 3.38
C TYR A 354 -0.72 15.57 2.57
N PHE A 355 -1.07 16.82 2.29
CA PHE A 355 -0.20 17.81 1.68
C PHE A 355 -0.67 19.21 2.04
N ASN A 356 0.26 20.06 2.48
CA ASN A 356 0.02 21.49 2.72
C ASN A 356 -1.25 21.81 3.54
N GLY A 357 -1.43 21.12 4.67
CA GLY A 357 -2.55 21.38 5.57
C GLY A 357 -3.83 20.63 5.20
N CYS A 358 -3.89 19.95 4.07
CA CYS A 358 -5.08 19.23 3.61
C CYS A 358 -4.83 17.73 3.52
N PHE A 359 -5.86 16.94 3.77
CA PHE A 359 -5.95 15.54 3.37
C PHE A 359 -6.69 15.43 2.04
N TYR A 360 -6.27 14.48 1.21
CA TYR A 360 -6.83 14.18 -0.10
C TYR A 360 -7.30 12.74 -0.09
N ALA A 361 -8.61 12.52 -0.13
CA ALA A 361 -9.18 11.19 -0.08
C ALA A 361 -9.82 10.83 -1.41
N GLU A 362 -9.25 9.84 -2.08
CA GLU A 362 -9.77 9.31 -3.33
C GLU A 362 -10.74 8.16 -3.06
N THR A 363 -11.93 8.25 -3.64
CA THR A 363 -12.86 7.11 -3.64
C THR A 363 -12.43 6.11 -4.68
N GLN A 364 -12.65 4.85 -4.36
CA GLN A 364 -12.60 3.79 -5.36
C GLN A 364 -13.96 3.16 -5.42
N ASP A 365 -14.38 2.89 -6.65
CA ASP A 365 -15.66 2.30 -6.93
C ASP A 365 -15.46 0.96 -7.64
N ASP A 366 -16.47 0.11 -7.51
CA ASP A 366 -16.53 -1.14 -8.23
C ASP A 366 -17.77 -1.06 -9.11
N VAL A 367 -17.57 -0.71 -10.38
CA VAL A 367 -18.64 -0.67 -11.40
C VAL A 367 -19.47 -1.96 -11.47
N SER A 368 -18.93 -3.12 -11.08
CA SER A 368 -19.71 -4.37 -11.04
C SER A 368 -20.72 -4.40 -9.89
N VAL A 369 -20.46 -3.60 -8.85
CA VAL A 369 -21.28 -3.48 -7.64
C VAL A 369 -22.21 -2.26 -7.72
N MET A 370 -21.72 -1.14 -8.25
CA MET A 370 -22.48 0.11 -8.39
C MET A 370 -22.31 0.73 -9.79
N PRO A 371 -23.07 0.26 -10.79
CA PRO A 371 -23.02 0.81 -12.14
C PRO A 371 -23.34 2.30 -12.16
N GLY A 372 -22.52 3.09 -12.87
CA GLY A 372 -22.72 4.53 -13.03
C GLY A 372 -22.20 5.41 -11.88
N VAL A 373 -21.55 4.82 -10.87
CA VAL A 373 -20.84 5.61 -9.86
C VAL A 373 -19.51 6.10 -10.43
N THR A 374 -19.21 7.37 -10.18
CA THR A 374 -17.96 8.02 -10.58
C THR A 374 -17.07 8.24 -9.36
N SER A 375 -15.77 8.07 -9.55
CA SER A 375 -14.80 8.26 -8.49
C SER A 375 -14.53 9.74 -8.25
N LYS A 376 -14.16 10.05 -7.01
CA LYS A 376 -14.03 11.41 -6.49
C LYS A 376 -12.74 11.57 -5.73
N VAL A 377 -12.24 12.80 -5.68
CA VAL A 377 -11.23 13.21 -4.71
C VAL A 377 -11.84 14.27 -3.81
N PHE A 378 -11.77 14.04 -2.51
CA PHE A 378 -12.16 14.98 -1.48
C PHE A 378 -10.92 15.71 -0.96
N ARG A 379 -11.01 17.04 -0.83
CA ARG A 379 -10.04 17.84 -0.08
C ARG A 379 -10.62 18.17 1.29
N ILE A 380 -9.93 17.75 2.35
CA ILE A 380 -10.35 17.94 3.73
C ILE A 380 -9.31 18.78 4.46
N ASP A 381 -9.73 19.85 5.12
CA ASP A 381 -8.88 20.65 5.99
C ASP A 381 -8.34 19.79 7.15
N GLY A 382 -7.02 19.70 7.30
CA GLY A 382 -6.38 18.80 8.26
C GLY A 382 -6.54 19.23 9.72
N ALA A 383 -6.80 20.51 9.96
CA ALA A 383 -7.03 21.03 11.31
C ALA A 383 -8.43 20.70 11.83
N SER A 384 -9.47 20.97 11.03
CA SER A 384 -10.87 20.91 11.43
C SER A 384 -11.64 19.69 10.91
N GLY A 385 -11.12 19.00 9.89
CA GLY A 385 -11.86 17.93 9.19
C GLY A 385 -12.96 18.45 8.28
N LYS A 386 -12.99 19.76 7.99
CA LYS A 386 -13.98 20.36 7.08
C LYS A 386 -13.72 19.91 5.64
N LEU A 387 -14.76 19.41 4.96
CA LEU A 387 -14.74 19.19 3.52
C LEU A 387 -14.67 20.53 2.79
N GLU A 388 -13.56 20.79 2.09
CA GLU A 388 -13.32 22.05 1.40
C GLU A 388 -13.73 21.99 -0.07
N GLU A 389 -13.46 20.87 -0.72
CA GLU A 389 -13.67 20.71 -2.15
C GLU A 389 -13.90 19.24 -2.52
N VAL A 390 -14.69 19.01 -3.57
CA VAL A 390 -14.92 17.70 -4.17
C VAL A 390 -14.65 17.81 -5.65
N LEU A 391 -13.73 17.01 -6.17
CA LEU A 391 -13.54 16.79 -7.59
C LEU A 391 -14.20 15.46 -7.96
N ASP A 392 -15.10 15.49 -8.94
CA ASP A 392 -15.66 14.29 -9.57
C ASP A 392 -14.91 14.04 -10.88
N PHE A 393 -14.36 12.84 -11.04
CA PHE A 393 -13.62 12.48 -12.25
C PHE A 393 -14.52 12.26 -13.46
N GLY A 394 -15.84 12.11 -13.25
CA GLY A 394 -16.82 11.82 -14.30
C GLY A 394 -16.76 10.38 -14.83
N HIS A 395 -15.92 9.53 -14.23
CA HIS A 395 -15.80 8.11 -14.52
C HIS A 395 -15.29 7.36 -13.28
N ASP A 396 -15.45 6.04 -13.26
CA ASP A 396 -14.89 5.19 -12.20
C ASP A 396 -13.37 5.05 -12.39
N ILE A 397 -12.64 5.18 -11.29
CA ILE A 397 -11.21 4.90 -11.15
C ILE A 397 -11.05 3.91 -10.00
N SER A 398 -10.28 2.87 -10.27
CA SER A 398 -9.96 1.86 -9.26
C SER A 398 -8.46 1.68 -9.20
N SER A 399 -7.85 1.79 -8.02
CA SER A 399 -6.43 1.48 -7.84
C SER A 399 -6.21 0.57 -6.66
N CYS A 400 -5.48 -0.51 -6.86
CA CYS A 400 -4.99 -1.28 -5.73
C CYS A 400 -3.86 -0.58 -4.96
N ALA A 401 -3.32 0.49 -5.52
CA ALA A 401 -2.17 1.21 -5.03
C ALA A 401 -2.52 2.59 -4.50
N THR A 402 -1.57 3.14 -3.78
CA THR A 402 -1.71 4.43 -3.15
C THR A 402 -1.41 5.57 -4.09
N SER A 403 -2.29 6.57 -4.10
CA SER A 403 -2.10 7.83 -4.79
C SER A 403 -0.90 8.58 -4.19
N ILE A 404 -0.09 9.21 -5.03
CA ILE A 404 1.12 9.93 -4.62
C ILE A 404 0.91 11.40 -4.89
N ILE A 405 1.36 12.25 -3.98
CA ILE A 405 1.43 13.69 -4.22
C ILE A 405 2.86 14.06 -4.58
N ALA A 406 3.10 14.79 -5.65
CA ALA A 406 4.42 15.35 -5.95
C ALA A 406 4.25 16.59 -6.83
N ARG A 407 5.04 17.63 -6.57
CA ARG A 407 5.05 18.88 -7.35
C ARG A 407 3.65 19.46 -7.52
N GLY A 408 2.86 19.42 -6.44
CA GLY A 408 1.49 19.92 -6.42
C GLY A 408 0.51 19.10 -7.26
N LYS A 409 0.84 17.86 -7.62
CA LYS A 409 -0.03 16.94 -8.36
C LYS A 409 -0.31 15.68 -7.54
N LEU A 410 -1.54 15.19 -7.54
CA LEU A 410 -1.91 13.85 -7.09
C LEU A 410 -1.89 12.90 -8.29
N LEU A 411 -1.17 11.79 -8.17
CA LEU A 411 -1.00 10.77 -9.19
C LEU A 411 -1.72 9.51 -8.73
N SER A 412 -2.79 9.14 -9.42
CA SER A 412 -3.66 8.02 -9.06
C SER A 412 -3.72 7.00 -10.18
N GLY A 413 -3.57 5.72 -9.84
CA GLY A 413 -3.72 4.64 -10.81
C GLY A 413 -5.20 4.41 -11.17
N ASP A 414 -5.47 4.04 -12.41
CA ASP A 414 -6.80 3.67 -12.89
C ASP A 414 -6.70 2.31 -13.59
N LEU A 415 -7.01 1.25 -12.85
CA LEU A 415 -7.01 -0.13 -13.32
C LEU A 415 -8.11 -0.40 -14.33
N ILE A 416 -9.20 0.38 -14.32
CA ILE A 416 -10.34 0.17 -15.21
C ILE A 416 -9.96 0.57 -16.62
N HIS A 417 -9.37 1.76 -16.77
CA HIS A 417 -8.91 2.26 -18.07
C HIS A 417 -7.42 1.98 -18.32
N ASP A 418 -6.75 1.29 -17.38
CA ASP A 418 -5.33 1.00 -17.38
C ASP A 418 -4.50 2.24 -17.72
N ARG A 419 -4.52 3.24 -16.83
CA ARG A 419 -3.81 4.52 -16.98
C ARG A 419 -3.47 5.17 -15.64
N LEU A 420 -2.73 6.26 -15.71
CA LEU A 420 -2.54 7.21 -14.62
C LEU A 420 -3.48 8.40 -14.77
N VAL A 421 -4.09 8.83 -13.68
CA VAL A 421 -4.88 10.06 -13.56
C VAL A 421 -4.09 11.05 -12.75
N VAL A 422 -3.87 12.24 -13.31
CA VAL A 422 -3.09 13.30 -12.68
C VAL A 422 -4.03 14.43 -12.29
N THR A 423 -4.11 14.74 -11.00
CA THR A 423 -4.95 15.82 -10.48
C THR A 423 -4.06 16.94 -9.96
N ARG A 424 -4.22 18.15 -10.49
CA ARG A 424 -3.53 19.33 -9.95
C ARG A 424 -4.13 19.73 -8.61
N LEU A 425 -3.29 19.92 -7.60
CA LEU A 425 -3.63 20.33 -6.24
C LEU A 425 -3.07 21.71 -5.89
N ALA A 426 -1.86 22.02 -6.36
CA ALA A 426 -1.15 23.26 -6.06
C ALA A 426 -0.34 23.74 -7.26
N GLU A 427 0.02 25.02 -7.22
CA GLU A 427 1.00 25.66 -8.09
C GLU A 427 2.27 25.96 -7.30
N ASP A 428 3.39 26.12 -7.99
CA ASP A 428 4.72 26.46 -7.44
C ASP A 428 5.33 25.42 -6.48
N ALA A 429 4.63 24.31 -6.22
CA ALA A 429 5.15 23.17 -5.48
C ALA A 429 6.29 22.47 -6.24
N GLN A 430 7.41 22.25 -5.57
CA GLN A 430 8.62 21.62 -6.11
C GLN A 430 8.97 20.31 -5.40
N GLY A 431 8.35 20.05 -4.24
CA GLY A 431 8.62 18.85 -3.46
C GLY A 431 8.19 17.60 -4.21
N ASP A 432 9.16 16.71 -4.43
CA ASP A 432 8.86 15.33 -4.75
C ASP A 432 8.56 14.65 -3.42
N TRP A 433 7.31 14.25 -3.20
CA TRP A 433 7.03 13.28 -2.16
C TRP A 433 7.11 11.89 -2.81
N PRO A 434 8.09 11.07 -2.40
CA PRO A 434 8.32 9.78 -3.03
C PRO A 434 7.30 8.71 -2.56
N GLY A 435 6.12 9.15 -2.11
CA GLY A 435 5.10 8.30 -1.53
C GLY A 435 5.58 7.62 -0.23
N PRO A 436 4.84 6.60 0.25
CA PRO A 436 5.27 5.76 1.37
C PRO A 436 6.53 4.91 1.06
N PHE A 437 7.23 5.13 -0.06
CA PHE A 437 8.31 4.28 -0.57
C PHE A 437 9.70 4.93 -0.56
N GLY A 438 9.81 6.26 -0.53
CA GLY A 438 11.12 6.92 -0.64
C GLY A 438 11.69 7.50 0.65
N ASP A 439 10.87 7.77 1.67
CA ASP A 439 11.35 8.10 3.00
C ASP A 439 10.91 7.04 4.02
N PRO A 440 11.77 6.06 4.33
CA PRO A 440 11.47 4.98 5.27
C PRO A 440 11.39 5.46 6.73
N GLN A 441 11.72 6.72 7.01
CA GLN A 441 11.75 7.31 8.33
C GLN A 441 10.51 8.17 8.60
N LEU A 442 10.11 8.96 7.60
CA LEU A 442 8.92 9.81 7.61
C LEU A 442 7.73 9.10 6.95
N HIS A 443 7.57 7.79 7.19
CA HIS A 443 6.54 6.86 6.66
C HIS A 443 5.09 7.30 6.88
N HIS A 444 4.77 8.45 6.35
CA HIS A 444 3.54 9.14 6.49
C HIS A 444 3.09 9.23 5.04
N MET A 445 1.85 8.89 4.82
CA MET A 445 1.09 9.34 3.68
C MET A 445 1.00 10.88 3.66
N ALA A 446 2.07 11.61 3.94
CA ALA A 446 2.11 13.03 4.20
C ALA A 446 3.34 13.63 3.53
N ALA A 447 3.10 14.46 2.52
CA ALA A 447 4.11 15.32 1.95
C ALA A 447 4.42 16.46 2.94
N PRO A 448 5.69 16.88 3.07
CA PRO A 448 6.05 18.05 3.86
C PRO A 448 5.28 19.30 3.42
N THR A 449 5.05 20.22 4.36
CA THR A 449 4.52 21.54 4.01
C THR A 449 5.57 22.31 3.21
N GLU A 450 5.15 22.85 2.06
CA GLU A 450 5.96 23.67 1.17
C GLU A 450 5.52 25.13 1.27
N PRO A 451 6.30 26.03 1.91
CA PRO A 451 5.88 27.42 2.11
C PRO A 451 5.60 28.22 0.82
N GLY A 452 6.22 27.82 -0.30
CA GLY A 452 6.02 28.46 -1.60
C GLY A 452 4.87 27.88 -2.42
N ALA A 453 4.33 26.73 -2.03
CA ALA A 453 3.28 26.07 -2.79
C ALA A 453 1.93 26.73 -2.51
N ARG A 454 1.19 27.07 -3.57
CA ARG A 454 -0.14 27.67 -3.46
C ARG A 454 -1.20 26.64 -3.84
N ILE A 455 -2.06 26.30 -2.89
CA ILE A 455 -3.23 25.45 -3.14
C ILE A 455 -4.14 26.11 -4.19
N VAL A 456 -4.60 25.32 -5.17
CA VAL A 456 -5.50 25.75 -6.25
C VAL A 456 -6.73 24.82 -6.32
N PRO A 457 -7.82 25.21 -7.00
CA PRO A 457 -8.93 24.30 -7.26
C PRO A 457 -8.46 23.02 -7.94
N MET A 458 -8.96 21.88 -7.46
CA MET A 458 -8.64 20.57 -7.99
C MET A 458 -9.15 20.44 -9.42
N ARG A 459 -8.30 19.94 -10.31
CA ARG A 459 -8.66 19.64 -11.69
C ARG A 459 -7.80 18.52 -12.26
N VAL A 460 -8.40 17.66 -13.08
CA VAL A 460 -7.65 16.65 -13.84
C VAL A 460 -6.77 17.36 -14.87
N GLU A 461 -5.51 16.96 -14.96
CA GLU A 461 -4.62 17.35 -16.04
C GLU A 461 -4.83 16.43 -17.23
N ASP A 462 -5.09 17.03 -18.39
CA ASP A 462 -5.16 16.31 -19.66
C ASP A 462 -3.81 16.42 -20.38
N PRO A 463 -3.07 15.30 -20.54
CA PRO A 463 -1.87 15.24 -21.37
C PRO A 463 -2.26 15.38 -22.85
N ARG A 464 -2.44 16.62 -23.30
CA ARG A 464 -2.72 16.95 -24.70
C ARG A 464 -1.51 16.76 -25.61
#